data_AF-A0A2Z6AV68-F1
#
_entry.id   AF-A0A2Z6AV68-F1
#
_cell.length_a   1.000
_cell.length_b   1.000
_cell.length_c   1.000
_cell.angle_alpha   90.00
_cell.angle_beta   90.00
_cell.angle_gamma   90.00
#
_symmetry.space_group_name_H-M   'P 1'
#
loop_
_entity.id
_entity.type
_entity.pdbx_description
1 polymer ?
#
loop_
_entity_poly.entity_id
_entity_poly.type
_entity_poly.pdbx_seq_one_letter_code
_entity_poly.pdbx_strand_id
1 'polypeptide(L)'
;MKLRTKRILILFSIFLNIGFIAAAAHHALFFTAPDRGHNLAVHQINQLKIPESKRRILLEAELQLHQAMGDFHQKRESNMNKRMLELTGIEPPTLQRLEALTEQQLLLHRYKIETATTFLLRMREEVGPEKTREFIENMKAHRPQMPH
;
A
#
# COMPACT_ATOMS: atom_id res chain seq x y z
N MET A 1 -7.03 11.29 -38.72
CA MET A 1 -6.00 11.28 -37.65
C MET A 1 -6.49 11.62 -36.22
N LYS A 2 -7.79 11.86 -35.94
CA LYS A 2 -8.24 12.37 -34.61
C LYS A 2 -8.66 11.33 -33.55
N LEU A 3 -8.91 10.05 -33.91
CA LEU A 3 -9.38 9.05 -32.94
C LEU A 3 -8.26 8.30 -32.19
N ARG A 4 -7.12 8.03 -32.83
CA ARG A 4 -6.00 7.29 -32.21
C ARG A 4 -5.35 8.08 -31.08
N THR A 5 -5.15 9.39 -31.26
CA THR A 5 -4.55 10.27 -30.24
C THR A 5 -5.44 10.42 -29.00
N LYS A 6 -6.77 10.47 -29.16
CA LYS A 6 -7.72 10.48 -28.03
C LYS A 6 -7.67 9.19 -27.21
N ARG A 7 -7.60 8.02 -27.86
CA ARG A 7 -7.47 6.73 -27.17
C ARG A 7 -6.15 6.61 -26.41
N ILE A 8 -5.05 7.10 -26.99
CA ILE A 8 -3.73 7.14 -26.33
C ILE A 8 -3.78 8.07 -25.11
N LEU A 9 -4.38 9.26 -25.21
CA LEU A 9 -4.52 10.18 -24.08
C LEU A 9 -5.40 9.62 -22.94
N ILE A 10 -6.47 8.88 -23.26
CA ILE A 10 -7.31 8.21 -22.26
C ILE A 10 -6.50 7.10 -21.56
N LEU A 11 -5.78 6.27 -22.31
CA LEU A 11 -4.92 5.25 -21.72
C LEU A 11 -3.82 5.88 -20.87
N PHE A 12 -3.19 6.97 -21.33
CA PHE A 12 -2.17 7.69 -20.58
C PHE A 12 -2.72 8.29 -19.28
N SER A 13 -3.95 8.82 -19.27
CA SER A 13 -4.58 9.36 -18.05
C SER A 13 -4.98 8.26 -17.06
N ILE A 14 -5.34 7.07 -17.56
CA ILE A 14 -5.59 5.88 -16.73
C ILE A 14 -4.28 5.39 -16.11
N PHE A 15 -3.20 5.27 -16.89
CA PHE A 15 -1.88 4.87 -16.38
C PHE A 15 -1.31 5.86 -15.37
N LEU A 16 -1.43 7.18 -15.62
CA LEU A 16 -1.05 8.21 -14.65
C LEU A 16 -1.89 8.15 -13.37
N ASN A 17 -3.19 7.85 -13.48
CA ASN A 17 -4.05 7.64 -12.32
C ASN A 17 -3.60 6.44 -11.49
N ILE A 18 -3.31 5.29 -12.13
CA ILE A 18 -2.90 4.07 -11.44
C ILE A 18 -1.54 4.28 -10.77
N GLY A 19 -0.57 4.90 -11.45
CA GLY A 19 0.72 5.24 -10.87
C GLY A 19 0.62 6.19 -9.67
N PHE A 20 -0.26 7.19 -9.76
CA PHE A 20 -0.52 8.11 -8.64
C PHE A 20 -1.22 7.41 -7.47
N ILE A 21 -2.15 6.48 -7.73
CA ILE A 21 -2.81 5.66 -6.71
C ILE A 21 -1.79 4.74 -6.02
N ALA A 22 -0.89 4.10 -6.78
CA ALA A 22 0.14 3.23 -6.21
C ALA A 22 1.14 4.02 -5.35
N ALA A 23 1.57 5.22 -5.80
CA ALA A 23 2.43 6.10 -5.01
C ALA A 23 1.71 6.66 -3.77
N ALA A 24 0.42 7.01 -3.89
CA ALA A 24 -0.41 7.48 -2.78
C ALA A 24 -0.67 6.35 -1.76
N ALA A 25 -0.98 5.14 -2.21
CA ALA A 25 -1.05 3.94 -1.37
C ALA A 25 0.26 3.73 -0.61
N HIS A 26 1.38 3.81 -1.33
CA HIS A 26 2.70 3.64 -0.74
C HIS A 26 2.97 4.65 0.38
N HIS A 27 2.61 5.91 0.14
CA HIS A 27 2.89 7.01 1.04
C HIS A 27 1.88 7.20 2.18
N ALA A 28 0.60 6.87 1.96
CA ALA A 28 -0.47 7.17 2.90
C ALA A 28 -0.70 6.02 3.91
N LEU A 29 -0.50 4.76 3.48
CA LEU A 29 -0.90 3.59 4.28
C LEU A 29 0.26 2.92 5.03
N PHE A 30 1.52 3.27 4.74
CA PHE A 30 2.66 2.45 5.15
C PHE A 30 3.80 3.16 5.90
N PHE A 31 3.59 4.40 6.36
CA PHE A 31 4.57 5.14 7.15
C PHE A 31 4.39 5.01 8.67
N THR A 32 3.38 4.29 9.12
CA THR A 32 3.06 4.07 10.53
C THR A 32 3.18 2.59 10.88
N ALA A 33 3.44 2.28 12.15
CA ALA A 33 3.33 0.91 12.65
C ALA A 33 1.96 0.33 12.24
N PRO A 34 1.87 -0.96 11.87
CA PRO A 34 0.68 -1.55 11.27
C PRO A 34 -0.61 -1.24 12.03
N ASP A 35 -0.58 -1.27 13.36
CA ASP A 35 -1.75 -0.96 14.21
C ASP A 35 -2.11 0.53 14.22
N ARG A 36 -1.12 1.43 14.16
CA ARG A 36 -1.36 2.88 14.07
C ARG A 36 -1.92 3.25 12.71
N GLY A 37 -1.44 2.62 11.64
CA GLY A 37 -1.97 2.79 10.29
C GLY A 37 -3.42 2.35 10.18
N HIS A 38 -3.73 1.18 10.75
CA HIS A 38 -5.09 0.65 10.84
C HIS A 38 -6.04 1.60 11.59
N ASN A 39 -5.69 1.95 12.83
CA ASN A 39 -6.53 2.83 13.65
C ASN A 39 -6.79 4.19 12.97
N LEU A 40 -5.76 4.74 12.32
CA LEU A 40 -5.92 5.98 11.57
C LEU A 40 -6.84 5.78 10.36
N ALA A 41 -6.65 4.72 9.57
CA ALA A 41 -7.48 4.43 8.41
C ALA A 41 -8.96 4.23 8.80
N VAL A 42 -9.23 3.43 9.84
CA VAL A 42 -10.57 3.24 10.41
C VAL A 42 -11.17 4.58 10.85
N HIS A 43 -10.40 5.40 11.57
CA HIS A 43 -10.84 6.73 11.98
C HIS A 43 -11.17 7.61 10.77
N GLN A 44 -10.33 7.64 9.74
CA GLN A 44 -10.57 8.43 8.53
C GLN A 44 -11.78 7.94 7.75
N ILE A 45 -11.98 6.62 7.60
CA ILE A 45 -13.18 6.04 6.98
C ILE A 45 -14.43 6.49 7.76
N ASN A 46 -14.36 6.50 9.10
CA ASN A 46 -15.46 6.93 9.95
C ASN A 46 -15.77 8.42 9.86
N GLN A 47 -14.80 9.25 9.45
CA GLN A 47 -15.02 10.68 9.23
C GLN A 47 -15.59 10.99 7.84
N LEU A 48 -15.52 10.06 6.89
CA LEU A 48 -16.10 10.26 5.57
C LEU A 48 -17.62 10.41 5.66
N LYS A 49 -18.14 11.47 5.02
CA LYS A 49 -19.57 11.68 4.81
C LYS A 49 -20.09 10.75 3.72
N ILE A 50 -20.27 9.47 4.07
CA ILE A 50 -20.73 8.39 3.18
C ILE A 50 -21.85 7.57 3.82
N PRO A 51 -22.71 6.89 3.03
CA PRO A 51 -23.73 5.98 3.53
C PRO A 51 -23.14 4.86 4.39
N GLU A 52 -23.89 4.44 5.42
CA GLU A 52 -23.45 3.42 6.37
C GLU A 52 -23.13 2.07 5.71
N SER A 53 -23.90 1.69 4.69
CA SER A 53 -23.63 0.48 3.90
C SER A 53 -22.26 0.51 3.23
N LYS A 54 -21.88 1.64 2.63
CA LYS A 54 -20.58 1.84 2.00
C LYS A 54 -19.46 1.89 3.03
N ARG A 55 -19.70 2.55 4.17
CA ARG A 55 -18.76 2.61 5.29
C ARG A 55 -18.40 1.20 5.77
N ARG A 56 -19.38 0.32 5.99
CA ARG A 56 -19.13 -1.07 6.38
C ARG A 56 -18.24 -1.81 5.37
N ILE A 57 -18.53 -1.69 4.08
CA ILE A 57 -17.72 -2.31 3.01
C ILE A 57 -16.27 -1.82 3.07
N LEU A 58 -16.05 -0.51 3.29
CA LEU A 58 -14.70 0.04 3.38
C LEU A 58 -13.96 -0.40 4.64
N LEU A 59 -14.64 -0.49 5.78
CA LEU A 59 -14.05 -1.00 7.03
C LEU A 59 -13.66 -2.47 6.90
N GLU A 60 -14.46 -3.28 6.22
CA GLU A 60 -14.11 -4.68 5.95
C GLU A 60 -12.90 -4.80 5.00
N ALA A 61 -12.86 -4.00 3.94
CA ALA A 61 -11.71 -3.94 3.03
C ALA A 61 -10.44 -3.43 3.74
N GLU A 62 -10.58 -2.50 4.68
CA GLU A 62 -9.47 -1.99 5.50
C GLU A 62 -8.98 -3.07 6.47
N LEU A 63 -9.87 -3.84 7.10
CA LEU A 63 -9.48 -4.97 7.95
C LEU A 63 -8.69 -6.03 7.17
N GLN A 64 -9.13 -6.35 5.94
CA GLN A 64 -8.39 -7.25 5.05
C GLN A 64 -7.00 -6.71 4.70
N LEU A 65 -6.89 -5.40 4.43
CA LEU A 65 -5.61 -4.73 4.23
C LEU A 65 -4.72 -4.85 5.49
N HIS A 66 -5.28 -4.59 6.67
CA HIS A 66 -4.54 -4.66 7.94
C HIS A 66 -4.00 -6.08 8.19
N GLN A 67 -4.82 -7.11 8.01
CA GLN A 67 -4.40 -8.52 8.13
C GLN A 67 -3.27 -8.84 7.15
N ALA A 68 -3.42 -8.48 5.87
CA ALA A 68 -2.38 -8.69 4.87
C ALA A 68 -1.07 -7.94 5.17
N MET A 69 -1.17 -6.75 5.80
CA MET A 69 0.01 -6.02 6.28
C MET A 69 0.67 -6.67 7.48
N GLY A 70 -0.10 -7.25 8.40
CA GLY A 70 0.42 -8.07 9.49
C GLY A 70 1.26 -9.24 8.96
N ASP A 71 0.70 -10.01 8.02
CA ASP A 71 1.40 -11.11 7.36
C ASP A 71 2.67 -10.65 6.63
N PHE A 72 2.61 -9.50 5.94
CA PHE A 72 3.76 -8.90 5.30
C PHE A 72 4.86 -8.54 6.31
N HIS A 73 4.50 -7.90 7.43
CA HIS A 73 5.47 -7.50 8.46
C HIS A 73 6.17 -8.72 9.06
N GLN A 74 5.41 -9.77 9.38
CA GLN A 74 5.98 -11.02 9.90
C GLN A 74 6.91 -11.70 8.89
N LYS A 75 6.52 -11.77 7.61
CA LYS A 75 7.37 -12.34 6.54
C LYS A 75 8.63 -11.50 6.31
N ARG A 76 8.51 -10.18 6.34
CA ARG A 76 9.66 -9.25 6.19
C ARG A 76 10.65 -9.43 7.34
N GLU A 77 10.17 -9.51 8.58
CA GLU A 77 11.02 -9.70 9.76
C GLU A 77 11.75 -11.05 9.70
N SER A 78 11.03 -12.14 9.39
CA SER A 78 11.64 -13.45 9.14
C SER A 78 12.72 -13.40 8.06
N ASN A 79 12.46 -12.74 6.92
CA ASN A 79 13.44 -12.63 5.84
C ASN A 79 14.65 -11.76 6.22
N MET A 80 14.43 -10.70 6.99
CA MET A 80 15.52 -9.86 7.49
C MET A 80 16.39 -10.61 8.50
N ASN A 81 15.78 -11.40 9.38
CA ASN A 81 16.49 -12.27 10.31
C ASN A 81 17.32 -13.33 9.57
N LYS A 82 16.77 -13.97 8.54
CA LYS A 82 17.53 -14.91 7.68
C LYS A 82 18.71 -14.22 7.00
N ARG A 83 18.50 -13.02 6.46
CA ARG A 83 19.56 -12.22 5.82
C ARG A 83 20.65 -11.83 6.81
N MET A 84 20.28 -11.40 8.02
CA MET A 84 21.25 -11.11 9.08
C MET A 84 22.04 -12.35 9.44
N LEU A 85 21.39 -13.51 9.61
CA LEU A 85 22.07 -14.77 9.92
C LEU A 85 23.11 -15.14 8.85
N GLU A 86 22.76 -15.01 7.57
CA GLU A 86 23.68 -15.26 6.45
C GLU A 86 24.85 -14.26 6.40
N LEU A 87 24.61 -12.99 6.77
CA LEU A 87 25.67 -11.96 6.83
C LEU A 87 26.57 -12.09 8.07
N THR A 88 26.05 -12.61 9.18
CA THR A 88 26.80 -12.83 10.43
C THR A 88 27.41 -14.24 10.53
N GLY A 89 27.19 -15.08 9.52
CA GLY A 89 27.75 -16.42 9.45
C GLY A 89 29.28 -16.41 9.35
N ILE A 90 29.90 -17.51 9.80
CA ILE A 90 31.35 -17.70 9.71
C ILE A 90 31.78 -17.84 8.23
N GLU A 91 30.91 -18.41 7.40
CA GLU A 91 31.13 -18.54 5.96
C GLU A 91 30.60 -17.31 5.22
N PRO A 92 31.34 -16.79 4.23
CA PRO A 92 30.87 -15.69 3.41
C PRO A 92 29.61 -16.08 2.63
N PRO A 93 28.57 -15.23 2.58
CA PRO A 93 27.35 -15.54 1.86
C PRO A 93 27.63 -15.65 0.36
N THR A 94 27.02 -16.65 -0.28
CA THR A 94 27.13 -16.81 -1.73
C THR A 94 26.26 -15.80 -2.47
N LEU A 95 26.72 -15.37 -3.66
CA LEU A 95 25.97 -14.44 -4.52
C LEU A 95 24.53 -14.92 -4.77
N GLN A 96 24.36 -16.20 -5.09
CA GLN A 96 23.04 -16.82 -5.33
C GLN A 96 22.09 -16.69 -4.12
N ARG A 97 22.59 -16.81 -2.89
CA ARG A 97 21.75 -16.64 -1.69
C ARG A 97 21.37 -15.18 -1.46
N LEU A 98 22.30 -14.25 -1.70
CA LEU A 98 22.01 -12.81 -1.61
C LEU A 98 20.99 -12.37 -2.66
N GLU A 99 21.09 -12.90 -3.89
CA GLU A 99 20.12 -12.69 -4.97
C GLU A 99 18.75 -13.23 -4.59
N ALA A 100 18.65 -14.47 -4.10
CA ALA A 100 17.38 -15.06 -3.68
C ALA A 100 16.70 -14.27 -2.55
N LEU A 101 17.47 -13.80 -1.56
CA LEU A 101 16.95 -12.95 -0.47
C LEU A 101 16.47 -11.59 -1.00
N THR A 102 17.17 -11.03 -1.99
CA THR A 102 16.81 -9.76 -2.64
C THR A 102 15.53 -9.91 -3.46
N GLU A 103 15.40 -10.97 -4.24
CA GLU A 103 14.18 -11.28 -5.00
C GLU A 103 12.99 -11.49 -4.08
N GLN A 104 13.14 -12.23 -2.98
CA GLN A 104 12.08 -12.37 -1.99
C GLN A 104 11.66 -11.03 -1.38
N GLN A 105 12.60 -10.13 -1.12
CA GLN A 105 12.29 -8.78 -0.62
C GLN A 105 11.52 -7.95 -1.66
N LEU A 106 11.88 -8.05 -2.94
CA LEU A 106 11.16 -7.40 -4.04
C LEU A 106 9.73 -7.93 -4.19
N LEU A 107 9.54 -9.26 -4.11
CA LEU A 107 8.22 -9.89 -4.15
C LEU A 107 7.34 -9.43 -2.99
N LEU A 108 7.87 -9.38 -1.77
CA LEU A 108 7.15 -8.87 -0.61
C LEU A 108 6.77 -7.39 -0.79
N HIS A 109 7.67 -6.56 -1.32
CA HIS A 109 7.40 -5.15 -1.57
C HIS A 109 6.30 -4.97 -2.63
N ARG A 110 6.31 -5.79 -3.68
CA ARG A 110 5.28 -5.80 -4.71
C ARG A 110 3.92 -6.18 -4.14
N TYR A 111 3.87 -7.28 -3.39
CA TYR A 111 2.66 -7.72 -2.69
C TYR A 111 2.06 -6.59 -1.84
N LYS A 112 2.90 -5.91 -1.06
CA LYS A 112 2.50 -4.75 -0.26
C LYS A 112 1.83 -3.66 -1.08
N ILE A 113 2.44 -3.24 -2.19
CA ILE A 113 1.88 -2.21 -3.08
C ILE A 113 0.54 -2.67 -3.67
N GLU A 114 0.48 -3.90 -4.14
CA GLU A 114 -0.72 -4.46 -4.79
C GLU A 114 -1.89 -4.48 -3.81
N THR A 115 -1.69 -4.95 -2.57
CA THR A 115 -2.78 -4.98 -1.57
C THR A 115 -3.33 -3.59 -1.24
N ALA A 116 -2.48 -2.59 -1.02
CA ALA A 116 -2.99 -1.23 -0.76
C ALA A 116 -3.60 -0.58 -2.01
N THR A 117 -3.08 -0.89 -3.20
CA THR A 117 -3.67 -0.41 -4.45
C THR A 117 -5.08 -0.98 -4.61
N THR A 118 -5.27 -2.27 -4.35
CA THR A 118 -6.58 -2.91 -4.35
C THR A 118 -7.55 -2.24 -3.37
N PHE A 119 -7.09 -1.92 -2.15
CA PHE A 119 -7.91 -1.18 -1.19
C PHE A 119 -8.32 0.22 -1.71
N LEU A 120 -7.40 0.99 -2.27
CA LEU A 120 -7.73 2.32 -2.81
C LEU A 120 -8.62 2.25 -4.05
N LEU A 121 -8.45 1.23 -4.90
CA LEU A 121 -9.35 0.99 -6.02
C LEU A 121 -10.76 0.63 -5.53
N ARG A 122 -10.86 -0.24 -4.53
CA ARG A 122 -12.14 -0.57 -3.89
C ARG A 122 -12.80 0.66 -3.29
N MET A 123 -12.04 1.51 -2.61
CA MET A 123 -12.55 2.79 -2.10
C MET A 123 -13.06 3.69 -3.23
N ARG A 124 -12.33 3.78 -4.33
CA ARG A 124 -12.75 4.55 -5.51
C ARG A 124 -14.02 4.02 -6.14
N GLU A 125 -14.20 2.70 -6.20
CA GLU A 125 -15.41 2.06 -6.71
C GLU A 125 -16.62 2.35 -5.82
N GLU A 126 -16.46 2.22 -4.50
CA GLU A 126 -17.57 2.35 -3.57
C GLU A 126 -18.00 3.80 -3.35
N VAL A 127 -17.05 4.71 -3.12
CA VAL A 127 -17.35 6.10 -2.69
C VAL A 127 -16.94 7.16 -3.71
N GLY A 128 -16.38 6.75 -4.85
CA GLY A 128 -15.97 7.64 -5.92
C GLY A 128 -14.58 8.29 -5.70
N PRO A 129 -14.05 8.95 -6.74
CA PRO A 129 -12.69 9.51 -6.72
C PRO A 129 -12.53 10.67 -5.73
N GLU A 130 -13.58 11.46 -5.47
CA GLU A 130 -13.51 12.61 -4.56
C GLU A 130 -13.30 12.17 -3.11
N LYS A 131 -14.11 11.23 -2.63
CA LYS A 131 -13.99 10.68 -1.27
C LYS A 131 -12.72 9.87 -1.06
N THR A 132 -12.27 9.18 -2.11
CA THR A 132 -10.97 8.50 -2.09
C THR A 132 -9.82 9.50 -1.96
N ARG A 133 -9.89 10.64 -2.67
CA ARG A 133 -8.90 11.71 -2.53
C ARG A 133 -8.93 12.33 -1.13
N GLU A 134 -10.13 12.62 -0.61
CA GLU A 134 -10.30 13.14 0.76
C GLU A 134 -9.64 12.23 1.80
N PHE A 135 -9.90 10.92 1.71
CA PHE A 135 -9.24 9.92 2.55
C PHE A 135 -7.71 9.97 2.41
N ILE A 136 -7.18 9.95 1.18
CA ILE A 136 -5.73 9.96 0.93
C ILE A 136 -5.08 11.22 1.51
N GLU A 137 -5.67 12.39 1.30
CA GLU A 137 -5.14 13.66 1.82
C GLU A 137 -5.17 13.68 3.36
N ASN A 138 -6.24 13.18 3.98
CA ASN A 138 -6.30 13.09 5.44
C ASN A 138 -5.26 12.11 5.99
N MET A 139 -5.03 10.97 5.34
CA MET A 139 -4.00 10.01 5.72
C MET A 139 -2.59 10.63 5.62
N LYS A 140 -2.32 11.46 4.60
CA LYS A 140 -1.05 12.20 4.48
C LYS A 140 -0.87 13.24 5.58
N ALA A 141 -1.93 13.97 5.92
CA ALA A 141 -1.89 15.04 6.93
C ALA A 141 -1.57 14.52 8.34
N HIS A 142 -1.96 13.29 8.65
CA HIS A 142 -1.73 12.64 9.96
C HIS A 142 -0.48 11.76 9.97
N ARG A 143 0.44 11.95 9.02
CA ARG A 143 1.74 11.27 9.02
C ARG A 143 2.53 11.75 10.25
N PRO A 144 3.10 10.84 11.07
CA PRO A 144 4.01 11.27 12.13
C PRO A 144 5.20 11.99 11.49
N GLN A 145 5.46 13.23 11.91
CA GLN A 145 6.71 13.93 11.59
C GLN A 145 7.84 13.11 12.21
N MET A 146 8.68 12.48 11.39
CA MET A 146 9.90 11.87 11.92
C MET A 146 10.91 13.00 12.21
N PRO A 147 11.55 13.02 13.39
CA PRO A 147 12.76 13.78 13.56
C PRO A 147 13.81 13.21 12.59
N HIS A 148 14.46 14.11 11.86
CA HIS A 148 15.57 13.82 10.95
C HIS A 148 16.77 13.22 11.70
#